data_AF-A0A535R4Z8-F1
#
_entry.id   AF-A0A535R4Z8-F1
#
_cell.length_a   1.000
_cell.length_b   1.000
_cell.length_c   1.000
_cell.angle_alpha   90.00
_cell.angle_beta   90.00
_cell.angle_gamma   90.00
#
_symmetry.space_group_name_H-M   'P 1'
#
loop_
_entity.id
_entity.type
_entity.pdbx_description
1 polymer ?
#
loop_
_entity_poly.entity_id
_entity_poly.type
_entity_poly.pdbx_seq_one_letter_code
_entity_poly.pdbx_strand_id
1 'polypeptide(L)'
;MQARFKAPSSRLLAIWILLLAGAQLADVITTGVDMAYGGVEANRLVASLLSLGGLGLVFFLKLILVLAMALACIVLKRYAESHPTLHARAAHAFVWRAIQLSVLGLVMVAVHNTAVLAQMS
;
A
#
# COMPACT_ATOMS: atom_id res chain seq x y z
N MET A 1 -31.64 -9.53 8.51
CA MET A 1 -30.40 -9.62 9.32
C MET A 1 -29.55 -8.38 9.06
N GLN A 2 -29.52 -7.40 9.96
CA GLN A 2 -28.57 -6.30 9.87
C GLN A 2 -27.22 -6.78 10.42
N ALA A 3 -26.27 -7.06 9.54
CA ALA A 3 -24.90 -7.31 9.96
C ALA A 3 -24.40 -6.08 10.71
N ARG A 4 -24.07 -6.23 12.00
CA ARG A 4 -23.47 -5.18 12.83
C ARG A 4 -22.09 -4.85 12.24
N PHE A 5 -22.02 -3.86 11.37
CA PHE A 5 -20.75 -3.30 10.91
C PHE A 5 -20.04 -2.67 12.11
N LYS A 6 -19.03 -3.37 12.65
CA LYS A 6 -18.14 -2.83 13.66
C LYS A 6 -16.94 -2.23 12.92
N ALA A 7 -16.82 -0.90 12.96
CA ALA A 7 -15.66 -0.24 12.39
C ALA A 7 -14.37 -0.81 13.04
N PRO A 8 -13.30 -1.08 12.26
CA PRO A 8 -12.01 -1.47 12.80
C PRO A 8 -11.54 -0.50 13.89
N SER A 9 -10.92 -1.06 14.94
CA SER A 9 -10.34 -0.23 16.00
C SER A 9 -9.21 0.64 15.43
N SER A 10 -8.96 1.81 16.05
CA SER A 10 -7.85 2.69 15.65
C SER A 10 -6.51 1.95 15.63
N ARG A 11 -6.32 1.02 16.58
CA ARG A 11 -5.13 0.18 16.66
C ARG A 11 -5.00 -0.73 15.44
N LEU A 12 -6.08 -1.40 15.03
CA LEU A 12 -6.04 -2.26 13.85
C LEU A 12 -5.79 -1.45 12.58
N LEU A 13 -6.40 -0.27 12.45
CA LEU A 13 -6.13 0.65 11.34
C LEU A 13 -4.64 1.04 11.28
N ALA A 14 -4.06 1.44 12.41
CA ALA A 14 -2.65 1.80 12.49
C ALA A 14 -1.73 0.63 12.07
N ILE A 15 -2.03 -0.59 12.52
CA ILE A 15 -1.28 -1.79 12.13
C ILE A 15 -1.31 -1.99 10.61
N TRP A 16 -2.47 -1.92 9.97
CA TRP A 16 -2.57 -2.11 8.52
C TRP A 16 -1.89 -1.00 7.71
N ILE A 17 -1.89 0.25 8.20
CA ILE A 17 -1.12 1.33 7.57
C ILE A 17 0.38 1.10 7.73
N LEU A 18 0.85 0.65 8.90
CA LEU A 18 2.26 0.30 9.11
C LEU A 18 2.69 -0.87 8.23
N LEU A 19 1.85 -1.90 8.10
CA LEU A 19 2.09 -3.02 7.18
C LEU A 19 2.16 -2.55 5.73
N LEU A 20 1.27 -1.63 5.32
CA LEU A 20 1.31 -1.02 3.99
C LEU A 20 2.62 -0.24 3.77
N ALA A 21 3.04 0.57 4.74
CA ALA A 21 4.29 1.31 4.67
C ALA A 21 5.50 0.36 4.54
N GLY A 22 5.54 -0.69 5.37
CA GLY A 22 6.59 -1.71 5.32
C GLY A 22 6.62 -2.47 3.99
N ALA A 23 5.46 -2.85 3.46
CA ALA A 23 5.36 -3.53 2.18
C ALA A 23 5.80 -2.63 1.01
N GLN A 24 5.46 -1.34 1.05
CA GLN A 24 5.93 -0.36 0.06
C GLN A 24 7.44 -0.16 0.12
N LEU A 25 8.04 -0.17 1.32
CA LEU A 25 9.48 -0.08 1.53
C LEU A 25 10.21 -1.32 0.99
N ALA A 26 9.70 -2.52 1.31
CA ALA A 26 10.25 -3.77 0.80
C ALA A 26 10.25 -3.78 -0.73
N ASP A 27 9.16 -3.35 -1.36
CA ASP A 27 9.05 -3.25 -2.81
C ASP A 27 10.15 -2.33 -3.39
N VAL A 28 10.34 -1.13 -2.84
CA VAL A 28 11.41 -0.20 -3.28
C VAL A 28 12.80 -0.81 -3.16
N ILE A 29 13.07 -1.50 -2.04
CA ILE A 29 14.35 -2.17 -1.83
C ILE A 29 14.54 -3.24 -2.90
N THR A 30 13.52 -4.09 -3.12
CA THR A 30 13.62 -5.16 -4.12
C THR A 30 13.79 -4.63 -5.54
N THR A 31 13.08 -3.56 -5.93
CA THR A 31 13.30 -2.88 -7.22
C THR A 31 14.71 -2.32 -7.33
N GLY A 32 15.23 -1.72 -6.26
CA GLY A 32 16.59 -1.18 -6.28
C GLY A 32 17.66 -2.26 -6.42
N VAL A 33 17.46 -3.41 -5.79
CA VAL A 33 18.35 -4.56 -5.95
C VAL A 33 18.23 -5.15 -7.35
N ASP A 34 17.02 -5.35 -7.87
CA ASP A 34 16.79 -5.87 -9.23
C ASP A 34 17.47 -4.99 -10.29
N MET A 35 17.33 -3.66 -10.17
CA MET A 35 18.03 -2.70 -11.04
C MET A 35 19.56 -2.79 -10.92
N ALA A 36 20.10 -3.04 -9.72
CA ALA A 36 21.54 -3.20 -9.53
C ALA A 36 22.09 -4.45 -10.24
N TYR A 37 21.25 -5.48 -10.44
CA TYR A 37 21.56 -6.67 -11.22
C TYR A 37 21.22 -6.53 -12.72
N GLY A 38 20.82 -5.33 -13.18
CA GLY A 38 20.53 -5.05 -14.59
C GLY A 38 19.08 -5.30 -15.01
N GLY A 39 18.16 -5.47 -14.05
CA GLY A 39 16.72 -5.57 -14.29
C GLY A 39 16.15 -4.33 -14.98
N VAL A 40 15.20 -4.54 -15.90
CA VAL A 40 14.51 -3.47 -16.63
C VAL A 40 13.07 -3.38 -16.14
N GLU A 41 12.69 -2.21 -15.66
CA GLU A 41 11.38 -2.03 -15.05
C GLU A 41 10.24 -2.01 -16.07
N ALA A 42 9.36 -3.02 -16.00
CA ALA A 42 8.27 -3.21 -16.96
C ALA A 42 7.17 -2.14 -16.84
N ASN A 43 7.02 -1.53 -15.65
CA ASN A 43 6.04 -0.49 -15.42
C ASN A 43 6.53 0.86 -15.98
N ARG A 44 5.92 1.32 -17.07
CA ARG A 44 6.29 2.57 -17.75
C ARG A 44 6.32 3.80 -16.83
N LEU A 45 5.42 3.87 -15.85
CA LEU A 45 5.37 5.00 -14.92
C LEU A 45 6.55 4.94 -13.95
N VAL A 46 6.84 3.76 -13.38
CA VAL A 46 8.00 3.56 -12.50
C VAL A 46 9.31 3.75 -13.27
N ALA A 47 9.43 3.20 -14.47
CA ALA A 47 10.59 3.40 -15.35
C ALA A 47 10.84 4.89 -15.66
N SER A 48 9.77 5.67 -15.88
CA SER A 48 9.87 7.12 -16.09
C SER A 48 10.32 7.86 -14.82
N LEU A 49 9.85 7.44 -13.65
CA LEU A 49 10.30 8.03 -12.39
C LEU A 49 11.75 7.69 -12.08
N LEU A 50 12.16 6.45 -12.36
CA LEU A 50 13.54 5.98 -12.23
C LEU A 50 14.48 6.75 -13.16
N SER A 51 14.07 7.05 -14.39
CA SER A 51 14.90 7.83 -15.33
C SER A 51 15.01 9.31 -14.95
N LEU A 52 13.98 9.89 -14.34
CA LEU A 52 13.96 11.31 -13.95
C LEU A 52 14.66 11.59 -12.62
N GLY A 53 14.49 10.71 -11.62
CA GLY A 53 14.93 10.97 -10.25
C GLY A 53 15.40 9.73 -9.48
N GLY A 54 15.59 8.60 -10.16
CA GLY A 54 16.04 7.36 -9.57
C GLY A 54 15.08 6.77 -8.53
N LEU A 55 15.61 5.87 -7.71
CA LEU A 55 14.85 5.19 -6.65
C LEU A 55 14.27 6.15 -5.61
N GLY A 56 14.92 7.31 -5.38
CA GLY A 56 14.45 8.31 -4.43
C GLY A 56 13.08 8.88 -4.79
N LEU A 57 12.84 9.14 -6.08
CA LEU A 57 11.55 9.65 -6.55
C LEU A 57 10.44 8.59 -6.46
N VAL A 58 10.77 7.33 -6.75
CA VAL A 58 9.85 6.19 -6.58
C VAL A 58 9.48 6.01 -5.11
N PHE A 59 10.47 6.06 -4.22
CA PHE A 59 10.25 6.00 -2.77
C PHE A 59 9.35 7.13 -2.28
N PHE A 60 9.64 8.37 -2.70
CA PHE A 60 8.84 9.53 -2.32
C PHE A 60 7.40 9.43 -2.79
N LEU A 61 7.17 9.01 -4.04
CA LEU A 61 5.80 8.79 -4.56
C LEU A 61 5.05 7.75 -3.73
N LYS A 62 5.71 6.64 -3.37
CA LYS A 62 5.11 5.60 -2.52
C LYS A 62 4.77 6.12 -1.13
N LEU A 63 5.62 6.95 -0.53
CA LEU A 63 5.31 7.61 0.75
C LEU A 63 4.07 8.49 0.66
N ILE A 64 3.94 9.29 -0.40
CA ILE A 64 2.73 10.10 -0.64
C ILE A 64 1.50 9.21 -0.74
N LEU A 65 1.58 8.09 -1.46
CA LEU A 65 0.49 7.11 -1.57
C LEU A 65 0.08 6.54 -0.21
N VAL A 66 1.05 6.13 0.62
CA VAL A 66 0.77 5.63 1.98
C VAL A 66 0.10 6.71 2.84
N LEU A 67 0.60 7.95 2.79
CA LEU A 67 0.03 9.08 3.51
C LEU A 67 -1.40 9.39 3.03
N ALA A 68 -1.63 9.41 1.73
CA ALA A 68 -2.95 9.65 1.15
C ALA A 68 -3.97 8.59 1.59
N MET A 69 -3.56 7.31 1.58
CA MET A 69 -4.40 6.20 2.05
C MET A 69 -4.69 6.26 3.54
N ALA A 70 -3.69 6.62 4.35
CA ALA A 70 -3.86 6.83 5.79
C ALA A 70 -4.84 7.95 6.09
N LEU A 71 -4.69 9.10 5.41
CA LEU A 71 -5.60 10.24 5.54
C LEU A 71 -7.01 9.88 5.09
N ALA A 72 -7.17 9.20 3.95
CA ALA A 72 -8.47 8.74 3.47
C ALA A 72 -9.18 7.88 4.52
N CYS A 73 -8.47 6.95 5.16
CA CYS A 73 -9.05 6.13 6.22
C CYS A 73 -9.46 6.92 7.45
N ILE A 74 -8.62 7.86 7.88
CA ILE A 74 -8.93 8.71 9.03
C ILE A 74 -10.17 9.57 8.74
N VAL A 75 -10.23 10.18 7.56
CA VAL A 75 -11.37 11.02 7.14
C VAL A 75 -12.65 10.20 7.04
N LEU A 76 -12.61 9.04 6.37
CA LEU A 76 -13.78 8.16 6.24
C LEU A 76 -14.25 7.62 7.59
N LYS A 77 -13.31 7.28 8.49
CA LYS A 77 -13.66 6.84 9.84
C LYS A 77 -14.38 7.95 10.61
N ARG A 78 -13.80 9.16 10.66
CA ARG A 78 -14.41 10.31 11.34
C ARG A 78 -15.76 10.67 10.74
N TYR A 79 -15.89 10.59 9.42
CA TYR A 79 -17.13 10.82 8.72
C TYR A 79 -18.20 9.77 9.06
N ALA A 80 -17.84 8.49 9.09
CA ALA A 80 -18.75 7.39 9.44
C ALA A 80 -19.19 7.43 10.92
N GLU A 81 -18.32 7.92 11.82
CA GLU A 81 -18.66 8.17 13.24
C GLU A 81 -19.64 9.33 13.39
N SER A 82 -19.53 10.36 12.56
CA SER A 82 -20.39 11.56 12.61
C SER A 82 -21.72 11.38 11.86
N HIS A 83 -21.73 10.59 10.78
CA HIS A 83 -22.88 10.38 9.89
C HIS A 83 -23.09 8.89 9.62
N PRO A 84 -23.88 8.17 10.45
CA PRO A 84 -24.05 6.72 10.37
C PRO A 84 -24.99 6.27 9.23
N THR A 85 -24.75 6.75 8.01
CA THR A 85 -25.49 6.34 6.80
C THR A 85 -24.96 5.03 6.23
N LEU A 86 -25.80 4.30 5.48
CA LEU A 86 -25.40 3.05 4.81
C LEU A 86 -24.25 3.27 3.81
N HIS A 87 -24.29 4.37 3.05
CA HIS A 87 -23.25 4.72 2.08
C HIS A 87 -21.89 4.98 2.75
N ALA A 88 -21.86 5.72 3.87
CA ALA A 88 -20.63 5.97 4.62
C ALA A 88 -19.99 4.67 5.13
N ARG A 89 -20.81 3.72 5.58
CA ARG A 89 -20.33 2.39 6.02
C ARG A 89 -19.78 1.58 4.85
N ALA A 90 -20.46 1.59 3.70
CA ALA A 90 -20.01 0.88 2.50
C ALA A 90 -18.68 1.44 1.99
N ALA A 91 -18.54 2.76 1.92
CA ALA A 91 -17.30 3.42 1.50
C ALA A 91 -16.15 3.09 2.47
N HIS A 92 -16.40 3.16 3.78
CA HIS A 92 -15.39 2.78 4.79
C HIS A 92 -14.99 1.31 4.69
N ALA A 93 -15.94 0.39 4.52
CA ALA A 93 -15.67 -1.03 4.34
C ALA A 93 -14.87 -1.32 3.07
N PHE A 94 -15.17 -0.61 1.98
CA PHE A 94 -14.45 -0.73 0.71
C PHE A 94 -13.00 -0.28 0.86
N VAL A 95 -12.76 0.94 1.36
CA VAL A 95 -11.41 1.48 1.57
C VAL A 95 -10.61 0.59 2.52
N TRP A 96 -11.25 0.08 3.57
CA TRP A 96 -10.63 -0.86 4.49
C TRP A 96 -10.17 -2.15 3.81
N ARG A 97 -11.04 -2.78 3.03
CA ARG A 97 -10.68 -3.99 2.26
C ARG A 97 -9.62 -3.70 1.21
N ALA A 98 -9.67 -2.54 0.56
CA ALA A 98 -8.68 -2.14 -0.43
C ALA A 98 -7.27 -2.07 0.18
N ILE A 99 -7.11 -1.55 1.40
CA ILE A 99 -5.81 -1.56 2.10
C ILE A 99 -5.34 -2.98 2.36
N GLN A 100 -6.21 -3.84 2.87
CA GLN A 100 -5.85 -5.23 3.15
C GLN A 100 -5.40 -5.96 1.89
N LEU A 101 -6.16 -5.81 0.80
CA LEU A 101 -5.81 -6.39 -0.50
C LEU A 101 -4.50 -5.81 -1.05
N SER A 102 -4.27 -4.52 -0.90
CA SER A 102 -3.02 -3.87 -1.33
C SER A 102 -1.82 -4.42 -0.56
N VAL A 103 -1.94 -4.56 0.77
CA VAL A 103 -0.89 -5.14 1.60
C VAL A 103 -0.60 -6.58 1.21
N LEU A 104 -1.64 -7.41 1.06
CA LEU A 104 -1.47 -8.79 0.63
C LEU A 104 -0.82 -8.90 -0.75
N GLY A 105 -1.25 -8.08 -1.70
CA GLY A 105 -0.66 -7.99 -3.03
C GLY A 105 0.82 -7.62 -2.98
N LEU A 106 1.18 -6.57 -2.23
CA LEU A 106 2.56 -6.14 -2.07
C LEU A 106 3.43 -7.18 -1.35
N VAL A 107 2.88 -7.90 -0.37
CA VAL A 107 3.59 -9.01 0.28
C VAL A 107 3.86 -10.14 -0.72
N MET A 108 2.88 -10.50 -1.56
CA MET A 108 3.11 -11.50 -2.62
C MET A 108 4.17 -11.04 -3.61
N VAL A 109 4.17 -9.77 -4.02
CA VAL A 109 5.21 -9.19 -4.88
C VAL A 109 6.57 -9.22 -4.18
N ALA A 110 6.65 -8.81 -2.92
CA ALA A 110 7.90 -8.84 -2.16
C ALA A 110 8.47 -10.27 -2.03
N VAL A 111 7.62 -11.26 -1.76
CA VAL A 111 8.00 -12.68 -1.72
C VAL A 111 8.50 -13.15 -3.09
N HIS A 112 7.78 -12.79 -4.16
CA HIS A 112 8.18 -13.13 -5.53
C HIS A 112 9.54 -12.53 -5.87
N ASN A 113 9.73 -11.23 -5.63
CA ASN A 113 10.99 -10.53 -5.92
C ASN A 113 12.14 -11.12 -5.09
N THR A 114 11.90 -11.44 -3.81
CA THR A 114 12.92 -12.09 -2.96
C THR A 114 13.31 -13.47 -3.51
N ALA A 115 12.33 -14.25 -3.98
CA ALA A 115 12.58 -15.57 -4.57
C ALA A 115 13.36 -15.49 -5.90
N VAL A 116 13.11 -14.45 -6.71
CA VAL A 116 13.87 -14.19 -7.93
C VAL A 116 15.30 -13.77 -7.60
N LEU A 117 15.47 -12.85 -6.63
CA LEU A 117 16.79 -12.40 -6.19
C LEU A 117 17.64 -13.55 -5.63
N ALA A 118 17.03 -14.46 -4.87
CA ALA A 118 17.72 -15.64 -4.36
C ALA A 118 18.19 -16.63 -5.46
N GLN A 119 17.61 -16.56 -6.66
CA GLN A 119 18.07 -17.34 -7.82
C GLN A 119 19.21 -16.64 -8.58
N MET A 120 19.39 -15.33 -8.37
CA MET A 120 20.42 -14.51 -9.01
C MET A 120 21.71 -14.41 -8.18
N SER A 121 21.64 -14.71 -6.88
CA SER A 121 22.78 -14.80 -5.95
C SER A 121 23.43 -16.17 -5.95
#